data_AF-A0A1V9EWF5-F1
#
_entry.id   AF-A0A1V9EWF5-F1
#
_cell.length_a   1.000
_cell.length_b   1.000
_cell.length_c   1.000
_cell.angle_alpha   90.00
_cell.angle_beta   90.00
_cell.angle_gamma   90.00
#
_symmetry.space_group_name_H-M   'P 1'
#
loop_
_entity.id
_entity.type
_entity.pdbx_description
1 polymer ?
#
loop_
_entity_poly.entity_id
_entity_poly.type
_entity_poly.pdbx_seq_one_letter_code
_entity_poly.pdbx_strand_id
1 'polypeptide(L)'
;MSLTEKILFLAVGFLIIIFISVGYLNKTDALKMLKEKYEAALDGDDREAAIAAGQAYYRSLRGGELTIEDERAILREVAHLPEPDITEESEQV
;
A
#
# COMPACT_ATOMS: atom_id res chain seq x y z
N MET A 1 36.07 20.21 -23.48
CA MET A 1 34.70 19.67 -23.61
C MET A 1 33.99 20.42 -24.72
N SER A 2 33.65 19.74 -25.81
CA SER A 2 33.02 20.33 -26.98
C SER A 2 31.55 20.70 -26.69
N LEU A 3 30.96 21.54 -27.53
CA LEU A 3 29.54 21.94 -27.40
C LEU A 3 28.60 20.73 -27.43
N THR A 4 28.91 19.73 -28.26
CA THR A 4 28.14 18.49 -28.37
C THR A 4 28.21 17.65 -27.11
N GLU A 5 29.36 17.55 -26.44
CA GLU A 5 29.48 16.84 -25.15
C GLU A 5 28.63 17.50 -24.05
N LYS A 6 28.57 18.84 -24.01
CA LYS A 6 27.76 19.58 -23.03
C LYS A 6 26.26 19.35 -23.22
N ILE A 7 25.79 19.32 -24.47
CA ILE A 7 24.39 19.05 -24.82
C ILE A 7 24.04 17.60 -24.44
N LEU A 8 24.95 16.65 -24.70
CA LEU A 8 24.75 15.25 -24.35
C LEU A 8 24.66 15.06 -22.84
N PHE A 9 25.50 15.76 -22.06
CA PHE A 9 25.49 15.71 -20.60
C PHE A 9 24.18 16.27 -20.01
N LEU A 10 23.66 17.37 -20.58
CA LEU A 10 22.37 17.96 -20.22
C LEU A 10 21.20 17.01 -20.53
N ALA A 11 21.21 16.38 -21.71
CA ALA A 11 20.17 15.44 -22.11
C ALA A 11 20.13 14.21 -21.20
N VAL A 12 21.30 13.64 -20.87
CA VAL A 12 21.39 12.50 -19.94
C VAL A 12 20.93 12.88 -18.54
N GLY A 13 21.36 14.04 -18.02
CA GLY A 13 20.90 14.54 -16.72
C GLY A 13 19.38 14.71 -16.67
N PHE A 14 18.78 15.25 -17.74
CA PHE A 14 17.34 15.41 -17.84
C PHE A 14 16.60 14.07 -17.86
N LEU A 15 17.12 13.07 -18.59
CA LEU A 15 16.54 11.72 -18.60
C LEU A 15 16.59 11.05 -17.21
N ILE A 16 17.67 11.25 -16.45
CA ILE A 16 17.79 10.74 -15.09
C ILE A 16 16.73 11.37 -14.18
N ILE A 17 16.52 12.68 -14.28
CA ILE A 17 15.50 13.39 -13.49
C ILE A 17 14.10 12.87 -13.80
N ILE A 18 13.78 12.67 -15.09
CA ILE A 18 12.49 12.09 -15.51
C ILE A 18 12.33 10.68 -14.92
N PHE A 19 13.34 9.83 -15.04
CA PHE A 19 13.28 8.45 -14.56
C PHE A 19 13.01 8.39 -13.05
N ILE A 20 13.71 9.20 -12.26
CA ILE A 20 13.50 9.29 -10.81
C ILE A 20 12.09 9.79 -10.50
N SER A 21 11.62 10.82 -11.22
CA SER A 21 10.30 11.43 -11.00
C SER A 21 9.16 10.42 -11.27
N VAL A 22 9.23 9.69 -12.40
CA VAL A 22 8.22 8.67 -12.76
C VAL A 22 8.20 7.51 -11.76
N GLY A 23 9.37 7.04 -11.31
CA GLY A 23 9.47 6.00 -10.29
C GLY A 23 8.86 6.41 -8.95
N TYR A 24 8.98 7.68 -8.57
CA TYR A 24 8.41 8.22 -7.33
C TYR A 24 6.88 8.40 -7.42
N LEU A 25 6.39 8.89 -8.57
CA LEU A 25 4.96 9.03 -8.85
C LEU A 25 4.22 7.69 -8.75
N ASN A 26 4.73 6.64 -9.41
CA ASN A 26 4.10 5.31 -9.42
C ASN A 26 3.98 4.68 -8.03
N LYS A 27 4.97 4.89 -7.14
CA LYS A 27 4.89 4.41 -5.75
C LYS A 27 3.76 5.08 -4.97
N THR A 28 3.55 6.36 -5.23
CA THR A 28 2.54 7.17 -4.54
C THR A 28 1.14 6.76 -4.98
N ASP A 29 0.94 6.48 -6.27
CA ASP A 29 -0.34 6.02 -6.80
C ASP A 29 -0.70 4.61 -6.31
N ALA A 30 0.27 3.69 -6.22
CA ALA A 30 0.02 2.35 -5.70
C ALA A 30 -0.41 2.36 -4.22
N LEU A 31 0.25 3.19 -3.40
CA LEU A 31 -0.12 3.36 -1.99
C LEU A 31 -1.51 4.00 -1.85
N LYS A 32 -1.82 4.99 -2.69
CA LYS A 32 -3.14 5.62 -2.72
C LYS A 32 -4.24 4.64 -3.09
N MET A 33 -4.01 3.79 -4.09
CA MET A 33 -4.96 2.75 -4.48
C MET A 33 -5.20 1.73 -3.34
N LEU A 34 -4.15 1.36 -2.60
CA LEU A 34 -4.30 0.48 -1.43
C LEU A 34 -5.10 1.16 -0.31
N LYS A 35 -4.89 2.45 -0.08
CA LYS A 35 -5.67 3.25 0.88
C LYS A 35 -7.15 3.28 0.50
N GLU A 36 -7.46 3.59 -0.76
CA GLU A 36 -8.84 3.61 -1.26
C GLU A 36 -9.53 2.25 -1.14
N LYS A 37 -8.81 1.15 -1.42
CA LYS A 37 -9.33 -0.21 -1.22
C LYS A 37 -9.60 -0.52 0.26
N TYR A 38 -8.73 -0.05 1.15
CA TYR A 38 -8.92 -0.23 2.57
C TYR A 38 -10.12 0.57 3.09
N GLU A 39 -10.23 1.84 2.71
CA GLU A 39 -11.40 2.68 3.05
C GLU A 39 -12.71 2.06 2.52
N ALA A 40 -12.72 1.59 1.27
CA ALA A 40 -13.88 0.91 0.71
C ALA A 40 -14.25 -0.39 1.45
N ALA A 41 -13.26 -1.10 1.98
CA ALA A 41 -13.50 -2.30 2.78
C ALA A 41 -13.99 -1.97 4.19
N LEU A 42 -13.56 -0.84 4.77
CA LEU A 42 -14.05 -0.34 6.07
C LEU A 42 -15.50 0.14 6.02
N ASP A 43 -15.95 0.63 4.86
CA ASP A 43 -17.34 1.03 4.60
C ASP A 43 -18.25 -0.14 4.21
N GLY A 44 -17.68 -1.32 3.94
CA GLY A 44 -18.42 -2.54 3.63
C GLY A 44 -18.83 -3.33 4.88
N ASP A 45 -19.34 -4.54 4.68
CA ASP A 45 -19.73 -5.46 5.76
C ASP A 45 -18.73 -6.61 5.96
N ASP A 46 -17.67 -6.67 5.14
CA ASP A 46 -16.69 -7.77 5.15
C ASP A 46 -15.44 -7.41 5.96
N ARG A 47 -15.44 -7.84 7.22
CA ARG A 47 -14.37 -7.61 8.17
C ARG A 47 -13.05 -8.29 7.76
N GLU A 48 -13.10 -9.46 7.15
CA GLU A 48 -11.87 -10.16 6.71
C GLU A 48 -11.22 -9.43 5.54
N ALA A 49 -12.02 -8.98 4.58
CA ALA A 49 -11.54 -8.14 3.48
C ALA A 49 -10.93 -6.83 3.98
N ALA A 50 -11.54 -6.20 5.00
CA ALA A 50 -11.01 -4.99 5.61
C ALA A 50 -9.66 -5.22 6.31
N ILE A 51 -9.51 -6.33 7.04
CA ILE A 51 -8.23 -6.69 7.67
C ILE A 51 -7.16 -6.95 6.61
N ALA A 52 -7.47 -7.74 5.57
CA ALA A 52 -6.53 -8.05 4.51
C ALA A 52 -6.09 -6.80 3.73
N ALA A 53 -7.02 -5.89 3.43
CA ALA A 53 -6.74 -4.63 2.77
C ALA A 53 -5.88 -3.70 3.64
N GLY A 54 -6.17 -3.60 4.95
CA GLY A 54 -5.38 -2.84 5.91
C GLY A 54 -3.96 -3.37 6.03
N GLN A 55 -3.78 -4.69 6.16
CA GLN A 55 -2.45 -5.32 6.20
C GLN A 55 -1.65 -5.03 4.92
N ALA A 56 -2.28 -5.10 3.75
CA ALA A 56 -1.63 -4.78 2.48
C ALA A 56 -1.21 -3.30 2.41
N TYR A 57 -2.07 -2.38 2.87
CA TYR A 57 -1.79 -0.94 2.91
C TYR A 57 -0.61 -0.62 3.85
N TYR A 58 -0.65 -1.05 5.10
CA TYR A 58 0.41 -0.78 6.08
C TYR A 58 1.73 -1.48 5.71
N ARG A 59 1.68 -2.68 5.12
CA ARG A 59 2.87 -3.35 4.59
C ARG A 59 3.52 -2.56 3.47
N SER A 60 2.74 -2.01 2.55
CA SER A 60 3.24 -1.14 1.48
C SER A 60 3.73 0.21 2.00
N LEU A 61 3.10 0.76 3.04
CA LEU A 61 3.51 2.02 3.69
C LEU A 61 4.88 1.88 4.36
N ARG A 62 5.12 0.76 5.06
CA ARG A 62 6.37 0.45 5.79
C ARG A 62 7.48 -0.11 4.90
N GLY A 63 7.14 -0.52 3.68
CA GLY A 63 8.09 -1.14 2.75
C GLY A 63 8.36 -2.62 3.00
N GLY A 64 7.48 -3.34 3.72
CA GLY A 64 7.50 -4.80 3.73
C GLY A 64 7.12 -5.49 5.03
N GLU A 65 7.35 -4.87 6.19
CA GLU A 65 7.01 -5.47 7.50
C GLU A 65 5.85 -4.72 8.16
N LEU A 66 4.91 -5.51 8.68
CA LEU A 66 3.80 -5.01 9.46
C LEU A 66 4.23 -4.96 10.93
N THR A 67 4.02 -3.82 11.59
CA THR A 67 4.32 -3.70 13.02
C THR A 67 3.11 -4.06 13.87
N ILE A 68 3.35 -4.42 15.14
CA ILE A 68 2.27 -4.68 16.12
C ILE A 68 1.38 -3.43 16.30
N GLU A 69 1.94 -2.23 16.15
CA GLU A 69 1.17 -0.98 16.19
C GLU A 69 0.21 -0.87 15.00
N ASP A 70 0.67 -1.25 13.80
CA ASP A 70 -0.14 -1.25 12.59
C ASP A 70 -1.28 -2.28 12.70
N GLU A 71 -1.00 -3.49 13.23
CA GLU A 71 -2.04 -4.50 13.51
C GLU A 71 -3.10 -4.00 14.49
N ARG A 72 -2.68 -3.32 15.56
CA ARG A 72 -3.62 -2.73 16.54
C ARG A 72 -4.45 -1.60 15.93
N ALA A 73 -3.87 -0.80 15.03
CA ALA A 73 -4.59 0.23 14.31
C ALA A 73 -5.67 -0.39 13.42
N ILE A 74 -5.30 -1.39 12.61
CA ILE A 74 -6.23 -2.13 11.74
C ILE A 74 -7.38 -2.72 12.57
N LEU A 75 -7.06 -3.43 13.67
CA LEU A 75 -8.07 -4.05 14.54
C LEU A 75 -9.03 -3.04 15.16
N ARG A 76 -8.55 -1.84 15.51
CA ARG A 76 -9.41 -0.76 16.01
C ARG A 76 -10.31 -0.22 14.91
N GLU A 77 -9.76 -0.06 13.71
CA GLU A 77 -10.49 0.44 12.55
C GLU A 77 -11.51 -0.56 12.04
N VAL A 78 -11.31 -1.88 12.18
CA VAL A 78 -12.30 -2.89 11.78
C VAL A 78 -13.25 -3.30 12.91
N ALA A 79 -13.15 -2.67 14.10
CA ALA A 79 -13.92 -3.06 15.28
C ALA A 79 -15.41 -2.74 15.16
N HIS A 80 -15.80 -1.82 14.27
CA HIS A 80 -17.21 -1.51 14.00
C HIS A 80 -17.86 -2.49 13.03
N LEU A 81 -17.07 -3.34 12.36
CA LEU A 81 -17.55 -4.34 11.42
C LEU A 81 -17.99 -5.61 12.18
N PRO A 82 -19.02 -6.32 11.68
CA PRO A 82 -19.43 -7.59 12.27
C PRO A 82 -18.25 -8.57 12.32
N GLU A 83 -18.06 -9.22 13.47
CA GLU A 83 -17.06 -10.28 13.56
C GLU A 83 -17.42 -11.40 12.58
N PRO A 84 -16.43 -12.01 11.91
CA PRO A 84 -16.70 -13.20 11.12
C PRO A 84 -17.36 -14.22 12.04
N ASP A 85 -18.47 -14.80 11.59
CA ASP A 85 -19.18 -15.84 12.31
C ASP A 85 -18.30 -17.09 12.33
N ILE A 86 -17.42 -17.17 13.33
CA ILE A 86 -16.58 -18.34 13.64
C ILE A 86 -17.44 -19.42 14.30
N THR A 87 -18.49 -19.83 13.61
CA THR A 87 -19.23 -21.05 13.90
C THR A 87 -18.99 -21.99 12.73
N GLU A 88 -18.41 -23.16 13.02
CA GLU A 88 -18.09 -24.26 12.09
C GLU A 88 -16.67 -24.28 11.47
N GLU A 89 -15.65 -24.67 12.25
CA GLU A 89 -14.59 -25.58 11.76
C GLU A 89 -13.74 -26.22 12.88
N SER A 90 -14.37 -26.59 14.01
CA SER A 90 -13.67 -27.33 15.09
C SER A 90 -14.38 -28.62 15.49
N GLU A 91 -14.88 -29.38 14.52
CA GLU A 91 -15.43 -30.73 14.75
C GLU A 91 -15.04 -31.69 13.62
N GLN A 92 -13.72 -31.89 13.43
CA GLN A 92 -13.18 -33.10 12.79
C GLN A 92 -11.93 -33.55 13.55
N VAL A 93 -12.13 -34.33 14.62
CA VAL A 93 -11.14 -35.27 15.17
C VAL A 93 -11.84 -36.60 15.41
#